data_AF-A0A6G3XX78-F1
#
_entry.id   AF-A0A6G3XX78-F1
#
_cell.length_a   1.000
_cell.length_b   1.000
_cell.length_c   1.000
_cell.angle_alpha   90.00
_cell.angle_beta   90.00
_cell.angle_gamma   90.00
#
_symmetry.space_group_name_H-M   'P 1'
#
loop_
_entity.id
_entity.type
_entity.pdbx_description
1 polymer ?
#
loop_
_entity_poly.entity_id
_entity_poly.type
_entity_poly.pdbx_seq_one_letter_code
_entity_poly.pdbx_strand_id
1 'polypeptide(L)'
;SLNAFVVRHPDENDAEVHRWLLERNLRLFGVSYAIDSLGDVYLVGKLPLSVVTADELDRLLGVVLEAADGAFNTLLELGFASSIRKEYAWRVARGESTRNLDAFSHLTRR
;
A
#
# COMPACT_ATOMS: atom_id res chain seq x y z
N SER A 1 -14.69 -5.72 -13.44
CA SER A 1 -14.00 -5.92 -12.15
C SER A 1 -13.05 -4.75 -11.93
N LEU A 2 -12.78 -4.40 -10.68
CA LEU A 2 -11.81 -3.38 -10.29
C LEU A 2 -10.55 -4.07 -9.78
N ASN A 3 -9.39 -3.62 -10.24
CA ASN A 3 -8.09 -4.02 -9.71
C ASN A 3 -7.19 -2.77 -9.68
N ALA A 4 -6.70 -2.41 -8.50
CA ALA A 4 -5.76 -1.31 -8.31
C ALA A 4 -4.51 -1.82 -7.61
N PHE A 5 -3.35 -1.60 -8.21
CA PHE A 5 -2.06 -1.95 -7.61
C PHE A 5 -1.77 -1.02 -6.42
N VAL A 6 -1.29 -1.57 -5.31
CA VAL A 6 -0.96 -0.80 -4.09
C VAL A 6 0.54 -0.79 -3.86
N VAL A 7 1.16 -1.97 -3.71
CA VAL A 7 2.60 -2.10 -3.44
C VAL A 7 3.10 -3.45 -3.93
N ARG A 8 4.41 -3.52 -4.20
CA ARG A 8 5.07 -4.79 -4.53
C ARG A 8 5.06 -5.73 -3.33
N HIS A 9 5.36 -7.00 -3.58
CA HIS A 9 5.66 -7.96 -2.53
C HIS A 9 6.62 -7.37 -1.48
N PRO A 10 6.27 -7.45 -0.18
CA PRO A 10 7.12 -6.91 0.87
C PRO A 10 8.50 -7.59 0.87
N ASP A 11 9.55 -6.83 1.16
CA ASP A 11 10.91 -7.37 1.23
C ASP A 11 11.14 -8.15 2.53
N GLU A 12 10.32 -7.88 3.56
CA GLU A 12 10.37 -8.51 4.88
C GLU A 12 8.99 -8.51 5.56
N ASN A 13 8.83 -9.31 6.61
CA ASN A 13 7.64 -9.33 7.49
C ASN A 13 6.29 -9.64 6.80
N ASP A 14 6.26 -10.54 5.82
CA ASP A 14 5.02 -10.95 5.10
C ASP A 14 3.84 -11.23 6.02
N ALA A 15 4.03 -12.03 7.07
CA ALA A 15 2.95 -12.42 7.97
C ALA A 15 2.28 -11.21 8.64
N GLU A 16 3.07 -10.21 9.02
CA GLU A 16 2.59 -9.00 9.67
C GLU A 16 1.88 -8.07 8.67
N VAL A 17 2.45 -7.93 7.47
CA VAL A 17 1.82 -7.20 6.36
C VAL A 17 0.46 -7.84 6.04
N HIS A 18 0.39 -9.17 5.88
CA HIS A 18 -0.84 -9.89 5.55
C HIS A 18 -1.87 -9.77 6.66
N ARG A 19 -1.46 -9.90 7.93
CA ARG A 19 -2.35 -9.68 9.08
C ARG A 19 -2.96 -8.29 9.06
N TRP A 20 -2.15 -7.27 8.83
CA TRP A 20 -2.60 -5.88 8.75
C TRP A 20 -3.61 -5.67 7.60
N LEU A 21 -3.34 -6.22 6.41
CA LEU A 21 -4.25 -6.17 5.25
C LEU A 21 -5.61 -6.82 5.58
N LEU A 22 -5.59 -7.99 6.21
CA LEU A 22 -6.80 -8.73 6.61
C LEU A 22 -7.62 -7.96 7.66
N GLU A 23 -6.97 -7.36 8.65
CA GLU A 23 -7.64 -6.52 9.66
C GLU A 23 -8.27 -5.28 9.03
N ARG A 24 -7.62 -4.69 8.03
CA ARG A 24 -8.14 -3.51 7.34
C ARG A 24 -9.35 -3.84 6.45
N ASN A 25 -9.39 -5.04 5.86
CA ASN A 25 -10.53 -5.51 5.06
C ASN A 25 -11.86 -5.48 5.83
N LEU A 26 -11.85 -5.61 7.15
CA LEU A 26 -13.07 -5.52 7.98
C LEU A 26 -13.78 -4.16 7.91
N ARG A 27 -13.10 -3.12 7.43
CA ARG A 27 -13.61 -1.75 7.37
C ARG A 27 -13.86 -1.25 5.94
N LEU A 28 -13.49 -2.03 4.93
CA LEU A 28 -13.61 -1.63 3.52
C LEU A 28 -14.97 -1.98 2.95
N PHE A 29 -15.47 -1.13 2.05
CA PHE A 29 -16.72 -1.32 1.34
C PHE A 29 -16.45 -1.53 -0.15
N GLY A 30 -17.05 -2.57 -0.75
CA GLY A 30 -17.00 -2.84 -2.19
C GLY A 30 -15.65 -3.36 -2.74
N VAL A 31 -14.56 -3.21 -1.98
CA VAL A 31 -13.22 -3.69 -2.31
C VAL A 31 -12.54 -4.37 -1.13
N SER A 32 -11.50 -5.14 -1.40
CA SER A 32 -10.65 -5.75 -0.38
C SER A 32 -9.21 -5.81 -0.87
N TYR A 33 -8.26 -5.78 0.05
CA TYR A 33 -6.89 -6.15 -0.22
C TYR A 33 -6.80 -7.62 -0.61
N ALA A 34 -6.02 -7.89 -1.64
CA ALA A 34 -5.67 -9.21 -2.11
C ALA A 34 -4.19 -9.24 -2.51
N ILE A 35 -3.67 -10.45 -2.63
CA ILE A 35 -2.27 -10.70 -2.96
C ILE A 35 -2.26 -11.64 -4.17
N ASP A 36 -1.42 -11.34 -5.15
CA ASP A 36 -1.27 -12.18 -6.33
C ASP A 36 -0.26 -13.32 -6.10
N SER A 37 0.05 -14.08 -7.16
CA SER A 37 1.02 -15.18 -7.07
C SER A 37 2.47 -14.73 -6.87
N LEU A 38 2.78 -13.47 -7.18
CA LEU A 38 4.09 -12.87 -6.96
C LEU A 38 4.21 -12.22 -5.58
N GLY A 39 3.10 -12.13 -4.84
CA GLY A 39 3.06 -11.48 -3.54
C GLY A 39 2.72 -9.99 -3.61
N ASP A 40 2.43 -9.46 -4.79
CA ASP A 40 2.07 -8.05 -4.97
C ASP A 40 0.67 -7.79 -4.41
N VAL A 41 0.52 -6.63 -3.76
CA VAL A 41 -0.71 -6.25 -3.07
C VAL A 41 -1.58 -5.40 -3.98
N TYR A 42 -2.85 -5.78 -4.07
CA TYR A 42 -3.87 -5.12 -4.86
C TYR A 42 -5.11 -4.81 -4.02
N LEU A 43 -5.84 -3.75 -4.38
CA LEU A 43 -7.24 -3.58 -4.05
C LEU A 43 -8.09 -4.16 -5.17
N VAL A 44 -8.96 -5.10 -4.84
CA VAL A 44 -9.81 -5.82 -5.80
C VAL A 44 -11.28 -5.68 -5.46
N GLY A 45 -12.12 -5.56 -6.49
CA GLY A 45 -13.57 -5.46 -6.35
C GLY A 45 -14.30 -6.20 -7.47
N LYS A 46 -15.32 -6.99 -7.10
CA LYS A 46 -16.26 -7.62 -8.03
C LYS A 46 -17.67 -7.14 -7.70
N LEU A 47 -18.23 -6.33 -8.60
CA LEU A 47 -19.51 -5.67 -8.42
C LEU A 47 -20.42 -6.00 -9.61
N PRO A 48 -21.73 -6.14 -9.41
CA PRO A 48 -22.67 -6.35 -10.50
C PRO A 48 -22.77 -5.08 -11.36
N LEU A 49 -23.10 -5.24 -12.65
CA LEU A 49 -23.23 -4.11 -13.58
C LEU A 49 -24.27 -3.08 -13.12
N SER A 50 -25.29 -3.51 -12.37
CA SER A 50 -26.32 -2.63 -11.81
C SER A 50 -25.79 -1.57 -10.86
N VAL A 51 -24.58 -1.76 -10.29
CA VAL A 51 -23.91 -0.81 -9.38
C VAL A 51 -23.05 0.20 -10.16
N VAL A 52 -22.95 0.09 -11.49
CA VAL A 52 -22.16 1.00 -12.33
C VAL A 52 -22.99 2.26 -12.66
N THR A 53 -23.28 3.05 -11.62
CA THR A 53 -23.86 4.39 -11.73
C THR A 53 -22.78 5.43 -11.43
N ALA A 54 -23.00 6.69 -11.83
CA ALA A 54 -22.02 7.75 -11.58
C ALA A 54 -21.71 7.91 -10.07
N ASP A 55 -22.74 7.94 -9.23
CA ASP A 55 -22.58 8.14 -7.78
C ASP A 55 -21.88 6.95 -7.09
N GLU A 56 -22.19 5.71 -7.49
CA GLU A 56 -21.56 4.53 -6.91
C GLU A 56 -20.11 4.37 -7.40
N LEU A 57 -19.82 4.75 -8.64
CA LEU A 57 -18.45 4.80 -9.14
C LEU A 57 -17.61 5.85 -8.41
N ASP A 58 -18.16 7.04 -8.19
CA ASP A 58 -17.47 8.10 -7.44
C ASP A 58 -17.11 7.63 -6.03
N ARG A 59 -18.06 7.05 -5.29
CA ARG A 59 -17.82 6.45 -3.97
C ARG A 59 -16.77 5.35 -4.02
N LEU A 60 -16.88 4.43 -4.98
CA LEU A 60 -15.94 3.31 -5.13
C LEU A 60 -14.52 3.80 -5.38
N LEU A 61 -14.35 4.77 -6.28
CA LEU A 61 -13.05 5.34 -6.60
C LEU A 61 -12.48 6.14 -5.41
N GLY A 62 -13.33 6.84 -4.65
CA GLY A 62 -12.94 7.48 -3.39
C GLY A 62 -12.40 6.49 -2.37
N VAL A 63 -13.08 5.36 -2.16
CA VAL A 63 -12.61 4.28 -1.27
C VAL A 63 -11.28 3.71 -1.76
N VAL A 64 -11.12 3.51 -3.07
CA VAL A 64 -9.86 2.99 -3.64
C VAL A 64 -8.71 3.97 -3.42
N LEU A 65 -8.93 5.27 -3.65
CA LEU A 65 -7.93 6.30 -3.41
C LEU A 65 -7.51 6.33 -1.93
N GLU A 66 -8.48 6.39 -1.02
CA GLU A 66 -8.20 6.46 0.42
C GLU A 66 -7.50 5.18 0.93
N ALA A 67 -7.94 4.00 0.47
CA ALA A 67 -7.35 2.74 0.87
C ALA A 67 -5.92 2.59 0.34
N ALA A 68 -5.66 2.92 -0.93
CA ALA A 68 -4.33 2.84 -1.51
C ALA A 68 -3.36 3.82 -0.83
N ASP A 69 -3.71 5.11 -0.75
CA ASP A 69 -2.83 6.15 -0.19
C ASP A 69 -2.65 5.97 1.32
N GLY A 70 -3.74 5.70 2.05
CA GLY A 70 -3.73 5.57 3.50
C GLY A 70 -2.96 4.34 4.01
N ALA A 71 -2.86 3.29 3.20
CA ALA A 71 -2.09 2.10 3.56
C ALA A 71 -0.60 2.22 3.22
N PHE A 72 -0.23 3.04 2.25
CA PHE A 72 1.08 3.01 1.60
C PHE A 72 2.26 3.14 2.58
N ASN A 73 2.29 4.20 3.39
CA ASN A 73 3.41 4.40 4.34
C ASN A 73 3.49 3.30 5.39
N THR A 74 2.34 2.85 5.90
CA THR A 74 2.28 1.73 6.86
C THR A 74 2.85 0.45 6.26
N LEU A 75 2.49 0.14 5.01
CA LEU A 75 3.01 -1.04 4.31
C LEU A 75 4.52 -0.93 4.05
N LEU A 76 5.00 0.28 3.72
CA LEU A 76 6.44 0.54 3.57
C LEU A 76 7.22 0.38 4.89
N GLU A 77 6.67 0.85 6.00
CA GLU A 77 7.28 0.68 7.32
C GLU A 77 7.30 -0.78 7.78
N LEU A 78 6.21 -1.52 7.54
CA LEU A 78 6.12 -2.93 7.91
C LEU A 78 6.99 -3.82 7.04
N GLY A 79 6.95 -3.62 5.72
CA GLY A 79 7.48 -4.57 4.74
C GLY A 79 8.76 -4.16 4.02
N PHE A 80 9.24 -2.91 4.19
CA PHE A 80 10.35 -2.37 3.39
C PHE A 80 11.37 -1.56 4.22
N ALA A 81 11.31 -1.63 5.56
CA ALA A 81 12.14 -0.79 6.43
C ALA A 81 13.65 -0.96 6.17
N SER A 82 14.12 -2.19 5.96
CA SER A 82 15.51 -2.49 5.63
C SER A 82 15.93 -1.87 4.29
N SER A 83 15.06 -1.94 3.28
CA SER A 83 15.32 -1.36 1.95
C SER A 83 15.32 0.17 1.98
N ILE A 84 14.41 0.78 2.74
CA ILE A 84 14.39 2.22 2.97
C ILE A 84 15.69 2.70 3.64
N ARG A 85 16.19 1.97 4.64
CA ARG A 85 17.47 2.30 5.29
C ARG A 85 18.65 2.21 4.32
N LYS A 86 18.70 1.18 3.47
CA LYS A 86 19.75 1.02 2.45
C LYS A 86 19.70 2.13 1.41
N GLU A 87 18.52 2.45 0.90
CA GLU A 87 18.29 3.55 -0.05
C GLU A 87 18.71 4.89 0.54
N TYR A 88 18.32 5.17 1.80
CA TYR A 88 18.73 6.39 2.49
C TYR A 88 20.25 6.51 2.59
N ALA A 89 20.93 5.47 3.06
CA ALA A 89 22.39 5.46 3.17
C ALA A 89 23.08 5.66 1.81
N TRP A 90 22.57 5.02 0.76
CA TRP A 90 23.06 5.18 -0.61
C TRP A 90 22.92 6.63 -1.10
N ARG A 91 21.77 7.27 -0.86
CA ARG A 91 21.55 8.67 -1.24
C ARG A 91 22.47 9.62 -0.51
N VAL A 92 22.60 9.47 0.81
CA VAL A 92 23.49 10.30 1.63
C VAL A 92 24.94 10.19 1.17
N ALA A 93 25.42 8.97 0.90
CA ALA A 93 26.79 8.75 0.44
C ALA A 93 27.10 9.39 -0.92
N ARG A 94 26.08 9.71 -1.72
CA ARG A 94 26.20 10.26 -3.08
C ARG A 94 25.76 11.71 -3.19
N GLY A 95 25.28 12.31 -2.10
CA GLY A 95 24.72 13.67 -2.12
C GLY A 95 23.38 13.79 -2.85
N GLU A 96 22.64 12.69 -2.98
CA GLU A 96 21.31 12.66 -3.61
C GLU A 96 20.21 13.15 -2.65
N SER A 97 19.12 13.66 -3.19
CA SER A 97 18.00 14.19 -2.38
C SER A 97 17.26 13.09 -1.60
N THR A 98 17.06 13.28 -0.30
CA THR A 98 16.31 12.35 0.57
C THR A 98 14.85 12.76 0.83
N ARG A 99 14.34 13.80 0.16
CA ARG A 99 13.03 14.40 0.47
C ARG A 99 11.86 13.40 0.51
N ASN A 100 11.84 12.44 -0.41
CA ASN A 100 10.77 11.43 -0.46
C ASN A 100 10.87 10.39 0.66
N LEU A 101 12.00 10.34 1.37
CA LEU A 101 12.22 9.46 2.52
C LEU A 101 11.97 10.17 3.86
N ASP A 102 11.62 11.46 3.84
CA ASP A 102 11.43 12.24 5.07
C ASP A 102 10.30 11.67 5.95
N ALA A 103 9.26 11.10 5.32
CA ALA A 103 8.19 10.36 6.01
C ALA A 103 8.72 9.19 6.86
N PHE A 104 9.86 8.61 6.46
CA PHE A 104 10.52 7.48 7.12
C PHE A 104 11.76 7.90 7.92
N SER A 105 11.86 9.19 8.29
CA SER A 105 13.00 9.72 9.05
C SER A 105 13.22 8.99 10.39
N HIS A 106 12.17 8.47 11.00
CA HIS A 106 12.24 7.66 12.22
C HIS A 106 12.91 6.28 12.00
N LEU A 107 12.92 5.75 10.78
CA LEU A 107 13.65 4.51 10.44
C LEU A 107 15.15 4.76 10.23
N THR A 108 15.55 6.00 9.98
CA THR A 108 16.92 6.35 9.55
C THR A 108 17.68 7.17 10.59
N ARG A 109 16.99 7.91 11.47
CA ARG A 109 17.59 8.62 12.61
C ARG A 109 17.70 7.66 13.80
N ARG A 110 18.91 7.56 14.35
CA ARG A 110 19.21 6.83 15.60
C ARG A 110 18.90 7.67 16.82
#